data_AF-A0AAP2BPU3-F1
#
_entry.id   AF-A0AAP2BPU3-F1
#
_cell.length_a   1.000
_cell.length_b   1.000
_cell.length_c   1.000
_cell.angle_alpha   90.00
_cell.angle_beta   90.00
_cell.angle_gamma   90.00
#
_symmetry.space_group_name_H-M   'P 1'
#
loop_
_entity.id
_entity.type
_entity.pdbx_description
1 polymer ?
#
loop_
_entity_poly.entity_id
_entity_poly.type
_entity_poly.pdbx_seq_one_letter_code
_entity_poly.pdbx_strand_id
1 'polypeptide(L)'
;MYHLDNASSVPDMPAIHPVLFTERRWFTEGGDGIQPSYPGADWFNAIQAEMLNVLALANITPDKNALDQFAQAIRIFSSDYMLPPGIPLPWPGATAPTGFMLMLGQSFDKTTYPRLAVAYPSGVLPDMRGQTIKFLPTSG
;
A
#
# COMPACT_ATOMS: atom_id res chain seq x y z
N MET A 1 -1.48 1.26 12.73
CA MET A 1 -0.03 1.32 13.03
C MET A 1 0.29 2.72 13.48
N TYR A 2 1.12 2.88 14.50
CA TYR A 2 1.59 4.19 14.95
C TYR A 2 3.03 4.06 15.48
N HIS A 3 3.79 5.14 15.49
CA HIS A 3 5.10 5.13 16.13
C HIS A 3 4.96 4.92 17.65
N LEU A 4 6.04 4.54 18.31
CA LEU A 4 6.12 4.52 19.76
C LEU A 4 5.70 5.88 20.31
N ASP A 5 4.64 5.86 21.11
CA ASP A 5 4.00 7.07 21.62
C ASP A 5 3.75 6.90 23.12
N ASN A 6 4.83 7.06 23.88
CA ASN A 6 4.87 7.04 25.34
C ASN A 6 6.02 7.95 25.86
N ALA A 7 6.08 8.18 27.17
CA ALA A 7 7.04 9.10 27.78
C ALA A 7 8.52 8.68 27.68
N SER A 8 8.80 7.44 27.26
CA SER A 8 10.17 6.94 27.06
C SER A 8 10.67 7.09 25.62
N SER A 9 9.84 7.58 24.70
CA SER A 9 10.26 7.78 23.31
C SER A 9 11.28 8.92 23.19
N VAL A 10 12.13 8.82 22.17
CA VAL A 10 13.08 9.85 21.78
C VAL A 10 12.71 10.39 20.39
N PRO A 11 12.94 11.68 20.10
CA PRO A 11 12.51 12.30 18.84
C PRO A 11 13.34 11.84 17.64
N ASP A 12 14.62 11.55 17.86
CA ASP A 12 15.55 11.14 16.83
C ASP A 12 15.83 9.64 16.94
N MET A 13 15.80 8.94 15.80
CA MET A 13 16.12 7.52 15.76
C MET A 13 17.59 7.31 16.17
N PRO A 14 17.86 6.49 17.21
CA PRO A 14 19.23 6.15 17.58
C PRO A 14 20.01 5.49 16.45
N ALA A 15 21.33 5.58 16.49
CA ALA A 15 22.19 4.93 15.51
C ALA A 15 21.99 3.40 15.51
N ILE A 16 21.91 2.82 14.32
CA ILE A 16 21.82 1.36 14.15
C ILE A 16 23.19 0.73 14.45
N HIS A 17 23.21 -0.26 15.34
CA HIS A 17 24.38 -1.02 15.70
C HIS A 17 24.95 -1.78 14.48
N PRO A 18 26.28 -2.00 14.41
CA PRO A 18 26.91 -2.69 13.30
C PRO A 18 26.38 -4.11 13.08
N VAL A 19 26.42 -4.58 11.83
CA VAL A 19 26.12 -5.97 11.48
C VAL A 19 27.11 -6.90 12.17
N LEU A 20 26.61 -7.83 12.99
CA LEU A 20 27.43 -8.81 13.71
C LEU A 20 27.56 -10.14 12.96
N PHE A 21 26.53 -10.53 12.20
CA PHE A 21 26.45 -11.82 11.50
C PHE A 21 25.80 -11.64 10.13
N THR A 22 26.26 -12.38 9.13
CA THR A 22 25.68 -12.41 7.78
C THR A 22 24.75 -13.60 7.57
N GLU A 23 24.84 -14.61 8.44
CA GLU A 23 23.97 -15.78 8.44
C GLU A 23 22.65 -15.51 9.18
N ARG A 24 21.57 -16.14 8.74
CA ARG A 24 20.26 -16.04 9.41
C ARG A 24 20.30 -16.70 10.78
N ARG A 25 19.85 -15.98 11.81
CA ARG A 25 19.70 -16.46 13.19
C ARG A 25 18.27 -16.25 13.70
N TRP A 26 17.91 -16.94 14.78
CA TRP A 26 16.57 -16.96 15.35
C TRP A 26 16.60 -16.68 16.85
N PHE A 27 15.48 -16.23 17.41
CA PHE A 27 15.31 -16.06 18.85
C PHE A 27 15.36 -17.41 19.58
N THR A 28 15.90 -17.40 20.80
CA THR A 28 15.87 -18.52 21.75
C THR A 28 15.44 -18.03 23.13
N GLU A 29 14.68 -18.85 23.86
CA GLU A 29 14.35 -18.64 25.27
C GLU A 29 15.56 -18.92 26.20
N GLY A 30 16.71 -19.30 25.63
CA GLY A 30 17.86 -19.78 26.38
C GLY A 30 17.73 -21.27 26.74
N GLY A 31 18.55 -21.71 27.70
CA GLY A 31 18.63 -23.10 28.16
C GLY A 31 20.03 -23.70 28.01
N ASP A 32 20.38 -24.69 28.82
CA ASP A 32 21.69 -25.37 28.82
C ASP A 32 22.90 -24.42 28.78
N GLY A 33 22.83 -23.31 29.55
CA GLY A 33 23.87 -22.30 29.63
C GLY A 33 23.83 -21.22 28.55
N ILE A 34 22.88 -21.27 27.62
CA ILE A 34 22.61 -20.22 26.63
C ILE A 34 21.64 -19.18 27.22
N GLN A 35 21.97 -17.91 27.05
CA GLN A 35 21.11 -16.80 27.46
C GLN A 35 19.93 -16.61 26.50
N PRO A 36 18.76 -16.17 27.01
CA PRO A 36 17.66 -15.76 26.16
C PRO A 36 18.07 -14.63 25.22
N SER A 37 17.44 -14.60 24.06
CA SER A 37 17.62 -13.51 23.09
C SER A 37 16.91 -12.25 23.56
N TYR A 38 17.57 -11.10 23.47
CA TYR A 38 16.97 -9.80 23.71
C TYR A 38 17.13 -8.91 22.47
N PRO A 39 16.04 -8.61 21.75
CA PRO A 39 16.07 -7.61 20.69
C PRO A 39 16.29 -6.22 21.32
N GLY A 40 17.33 -5.51 20.89
CA GLY A 40 17.58 -4.13 21.30
C GLY A 40 16.62 -3.13 20.66
N ALA A 41 16.71 -1.86 21.05
CA ALA A 41 15.86 -0.78 20.51
C ALA A 41 15.91 -0.71 18.98
N ASP A 42 17.09 -0.91 18.38
CA ASP A 42 17.31 -0.93 16.94
C ASP A 42 16.39 -1.89 16.20
N TRP A 43 16.20 -3.09 16.75
CA TRP A 43 15.37 -4.12 16.11
C TRP A 43 13.91 -3.67 16.08
N PHE A 44 13.41 -3.17 17.21
CA PHE A 44 12.03 -2.66 17.30
C PHE A 44 11.83 -1.41 16.46
N ASN A 45 12.79 -0.49 16.46
CA ASN A 45 12.75 0.73 15.66
C ASN A 45 12.78 0.41 14.16
N ALA A 46 13.57 -0.58 13.73
CA ALA A 46 13.58 -1.04 12.35
C ALA A 46 12.22 -1.60 11.93
N ILE A 47 11.62 -2.51 12.72
CA ILE A 47 10.29 -3.06 12.43
C ILE A 47 9.23 -1.94 12.39
N GLN A 48 9.25 -1.02 13.35
CA GLN A 48 8.34 0.12 13.36
C GLN A 48 8.51 1.00 12.12
N ALA A 49 9.75 1.35 11.75
CA ALA A 49 10.06 2.18 10.60
C ALA A 49 9.58 1.52 9.30
N GLU A 50 9.85 0.22 9.10
CA GLU A 50 9.35 -0.55 7.95
C GLU A 50 7.83 -0.50 7.85
N MET A 51 7.13 -0.70 8.97
CA MET A 51 5.66 -0.70 8.98
C MET A 51 5.07 0.70 8.75
N LEU A 52 5.71 1.76 9.25
CA LEU A 52 5.31 3.14 8.97
C LEU A 52 5.60 3.53 7.52
N ASN A 53 6.72 3.10 6.96
CA ASN A 53 7.07 3.30 5.55
C ASN A 53 6.05 2.61 4.63
N VAL A 54 5.55 1.43 5.00
CA VAL A 54 4.46 0.75 4.29
C VAL A 54 3.19 1.61 4.26
N LEU A 55 2.81 2.24 5.38
CA LEU A 55 1.66 3.15 5.38
C LEU A 55 1.90 4.39 4.51
N ALA A 56 3.10 4.98 4.59
CA ALA A 56 3.47 6.14 3.78
C ALA A 56 3.41 5.82 2.28
N LEU A 57 3.93 4.66 1.86
CA LEU A 57 3.85 4.18 0.47
C LEU A 57 2.40 3.96 0.00
N ALA A 58 1.51 3.55 0.90
CA ALA A 58 0.08 3.42 0.63
C ALA A 58 -0.69 4.75 0.75
N ASN A 59 0.00 5.85 1.02
CA ASN A 59 -0.57 7.18 1.30
C ASN A 59 -1.61 7.17 2.45
N ILE A 60 -1.37 6.32 3.46
CA ILE A 60 -2.16 6.22 4.69
C ILE A 60 -1.45 7.03 5.78
N THR A 61 -2.17 7.97 6.39
CA THR A 61 -1.67 8.69 7.58
C THR A 61 -1.79 7.79 8.81
N PRO A 62 -0.72 7.57 9.59
CA PRO A 62 -0.78 6.79 10.82
C PRO A 62 -1.82 7.32 11.82
N ASP A 63 -2.72 6.46 12.28
CA ASP A 63 -3.69 6.73 13.35
C ASP A 63 -3.55 5.70 14.49
N LYS A 64 -3.36 6.15 15.73
CA LYS A 64 -3.22 5.28 16.90
C LYS A 64 -4.49 4.48 17.21
N ASN A 65 -5.66 4.98 16.81
CA ASN A 65 -6.95 4.35 17.10
C ASN A 65 -7.41 3.38 15.99
N ALA A 66 -6.73 3.35 14.85
CA ALA A 66 -7.05 2.44 13.74
C ALA A 66 -6.13 1.21 13.72
N LEU A 67 -6.72 0.03 13.87
CA LEU A 67 -6.00 -1.24 14.03
C LEU A 67 -5.85 -2.06 12.73
N ASP A 68 -6.30 -1.53 11.59
CA ASP A 68 -6.34 -2.23 10.30
C ASP A 68 -5.51 -1.56 9.19
N GLN A 69 -4.83 -0.45 9.48
CA GLN A 69 -4.08 0.34 8.49
C GLN A 69 -3.06 -0.47 7.68
N PHE A 70 -2.36 -1.43 8.30
CA PHE A 70 -1.40 -2.28 7.59
C PHE A 70 -2.10 -3.23 6.61
N ALA A 71 -3.27 -3.77 6.98
CA ALA A 71 -4.09 -4.56 6.08
C ALA A 71 -4.65 -3.71 4.93
N GLN A 72 -5.03 -2.45 5.21
CA GLN A 72 -5.42 -1.51 4.17
C GLN A 72 -4.27 -1.21 3.20
N ALA A 73 -3.05 -1.03 3.69
CA ALA A 73 -1.86 -0.84 2.84
C ALA A 73 -1.62 -2.05 1.92
N ILE A 74 -1.69 -3.28 2.45
CA ILE A 74 -1.56 -4.51 1.66
C ILE A 74 -2.65 -4.57 0.58
N ARG A 75 -3.91 -4.24 0.94
CA ARG A 75 -5.02 -4.21 -0.02
C ARG A 75 -4.78 -3.19 -1.13
N ILE A 76 -4.34 -1.98 -0.78
CA ILE A 76 -4.00 -0.92 -1.73
C ILE A 76 -2.92 -1.41 -2.69
N PHE A 77 -1.81 -1.97 -2.18
CA PHE A 77 -0.76 -2.49 -3.06
C PHE A 77 -1.25 -3.63 -3.94
N SER A 78 -2.12 -4.51 -3.44
CA SER A 78 -2.68 -5.59 -4.24
C SER A 78 -3.60 -5.07 -5.35
N SER A 79 -4.47 -4.10 -5.09
CA SER A 79 -5.39 -3.59 -6.10
C SER A 79 -4.72 -2.60 -7.06
N ASP A 80 -3.89 -1.71 -6.53
CA ASP A 80 -3.34 -0.58 -7.29
C ASP A 80 -2.20 -0.97 -8.21
N TYR A 81 -1.38 -1.95 -7.82
CA TYR A 81 -0.31 -2.43 -8.70
C TYR A 81 -0.82 -3.38 -9.78
N MET A 82 -1.87 -4.15 -9.52
CA MET A 82 -2.36 -5.11 -10.52
C MET A 82 -3.39 -4.50 -11.47
N LEU A 83 -4.26 -3.60 -10.98
CA LEU A 83 -5.38 -3.04 -11.74
C LEU A 83 -5.57 -1.54 -11.42
N PRO A 84 -4.65 -0.67 -11.84
CA PRO A 84 -4.77 0.76 -11.58
C PRO A 84 -6.09 1.34 -12.16
N PRO A 85 -6.74 2.27 -11.44
CA PRO A 85 -7.96 2.92 -11.92
C PRO A 85 -7.76 3.55 -13.31
N GLY A 86 -8.67 3.24 -14.23
CA GLY A 86 -8.62 3.71 -15.61
C GLY A 86 -8.28 2.65 -16.64
N ILE A 87 -7.88 1.44 -16.24
CA ILE A 87 -7.77 0.32 -17.17
C ILE A 87 -9.17 -0.21 -17.53
N PRO A 88 -9.55 -0.27 -18.82
CA PRO A 88 -10.76 -0.96 -19.24
C PRO A 88 -10.60 -2.46 -19.05
N LEU A 89 -11.40 -3.06 -18.16
CA LEU A 89 -11.42 -4.50 -17.92
C LEU A 89 -12.66 -5.14 -18.55
N PRO A 90 -12.51 -6.20 -19.37
CA PRO A 90 -13.65 -6.89 -19.95
C PRO A 90 -14.44 -7.62 -18.85
N TRP A 91 -15.76 -7.39 -18.83
CA TRP A 91 -16.67 -8.01 -17.88
C TRP A 91 -17.87 -8.61 -18.61
N PRO A 92 -18.24 -9.89 -18.36
CA PRO A 92 -19.32 -10.54 -19.09
C PRO A 92 -20.73 -10.17 -18.57
N GLY A 93 -20.84 -9.59 -17.38
CA GLY A 93 -22.12 -9.24 -16.76
C GLY A 93 -22.66 -7.88 -17.20
N ALA A 94 -23.98 -7.72 -17.16
CA ALA A 94 -24.66 -6.45 -17.45
C ALA A 94 -24.54 -5.40 -16.33
N THR A 95 -24.07 -5.79 -15.15
CA THR A 95 -23.89 -4.93 -13.98
C THR A 95 -22.44 -4.97 -13.53
N ALA A 96 -21.84 -3.81 -13.24
CA ALA A 96 -20.49 -3.74 -12.71
C ALA A 96 -20.40 -4.34 -11.30
N PRO A 97 -19.33 -5.10 -10.97
CA PRO A 97 -19.04 -5.50 -9.59
C PRO A 97 -18.83 -4.29 -8.68
N THR A 98 -19.00 -4.48 -7.37
CA THR A 98 -18.71 -3.45 -6.36
C THR A 98 -17.28 -2.93 -6.51
N GLY A 99 -17.13 -1.60 -6.57
CA GLY A 99 -15.83 -0.94 -6.77
C GLY A 99 -15.46 -0.69 -8.24
N PHE A 100 -16.30 -1.14 -9.18
CA PHE A 100 -16.12 -0.91 -10.62
C PHE A 100 -17.30 -0.15 -11.20
N MET A 101 -17.12 0.37 -12.42
CA MET A 101 -18.19 0.96 -13.22
C MET A 101 -18.06 0.52 -14.67
N LEU A 102 -19.19 0.40 -15.36
CA LEU A 102 -19.18 0.15 -16.82
C LEU A 102 -18.72 1.42 -17.54
N MET A 103 -18.04 1.26 -18.68
CA MET A 103 -17.58 2.40 -19.49
C MET A 103 -18.60 2.69 -20.61
N LEU A 104 -19.55 3.58 -20.33
CA LEU A 104 -20.73 3.86 -21.16
C LEU A 104 -20.81 5.32 -21.64
N GLY A 105 -19.73 6.08 -21.56
CA GLY A 105 -19.73 7.51 -21.94
C GLY A 105 -20.14 8.48 -20.82
N GLN A 106 -20.31 8.00 -19.58
CA GLN A 106 -20.83 8.82 -18.48
C GLN A 106 -19.77 9.71 -17.84
N SER A 107 -20.21 10.84 -17.26
CA SER A 107 -19.38 11.68 -16.39
C SER A 107 -19.18 11.05 -15.02
N PHE A 108 -18.08 11.39 -14.34
CA PHE A 108 -17.82 11.04 -12.95
C PHE A 108 -17.30 12.24 -12.16
N ASP A 109 -17.42 12.15 -10.84
CA ASP A 109 -16.91 13.17 -9.92
C ASP A 109 -15.39 13.00 -9.70
N LYS A 110 -14.62 13.97 -10.17
CA LYS A 110 -13.16 13.98 -10.04
C LYS A 110 -12.68 14.15 -8.61
N THR A 111 -13.47 14.77 -7.74
CA THR A 111 -13.11 14.94 -6.32
C THR A 111 -13.27 13.63 -5.56
N THR A 112 -14.33 12.87 -5.88
CA THR A 112 -14.56 11.54 -5.32
C THR A 112 -13.60 10.49 -5.91
N TYR A 113 -13.23 10.61 -7.19
CA TYR A 113 -12.35 9.66 -7.89
C TYR A 113 -11.08 10.32 -8.46
N PRO A 114 -10.17 10.83 -7.61
CA PRO A 114 -9.01 11.61 -8.05
C PRO A 114 -8.04 10.79 -8.90
N ARG A 115 -7.88 9.49 -8.62
CA ARG A 115 -7.01 8.60 -9.41
C ARG A 115 -7.59 8.29 -10.78
N LEU A 116 -8.90 8.14 -10.90
CA LEU A 116 -9.57 7.99 -12.20
C LEU A 116 -9.47 9.27 -13.02
N ALA A 117 -9.49 10.44 -12.37
CA ALA A 117 -9.29 11.73 -13.01
C ALA A 117 -7.88 11.92 -13.60
N VAL A 118 -6.86 11.21 -13.09
CA VAL A 118 -5.54 11.18 -13.73
C VAL A 118 -5.60 10.45 -15.08
N ALA A 119 -6.31 9.33 -15.17
CA ALA A 119 -6.47 8.57 -16.40
C ALA A 119 -7.42 9.26 -17.41
N TYR A 120 -8.49 9.90 -16.90
CA TYR A 120 -9.49 10.60 -17.71
C TYR A 120 -9.71 12.04 -17.21
N PRO A 121 -8.82 12.99 -17.58
CA PRO A 121 -8.86 14.37 -17.08
C PRO A 121 -10.14 15.16 -17.41
N SER A 122 -10.84 14.75 -18.47
CA SER A 122 -12.14 15.32 -18.86
C SER A 122 -13.24 15.10 -17.81
N GLY A 123 -13.07 14.12 -16.90
CA GLY A 123 -14.13 13.70 -15.99
C GLY A 123 -15.22 12.89 -16.68
N VAL A 124 -14.96 12.38 -17.89
CA VAL A 124 -15.90 11.57 -18.68
C VAL A 124 -15.21 10.29 -19.11
N LEU A 125 -15.87 9.15 -18.87
CA LEU A 125 -15.39 7.86 -19.34
C LEU A 125 -15.67 7.69 -20.84
N PRO A 126 -14.79 7.03 -21.59
CA PRO A 126 -15.11 6.53 -22.92
C PRO A 126 -16.34 5.62 -22.92
N ASP A 127 -17.10 5.61 -24.02
CA ASP A 127 -18.08 4.56 -24.29
C ASP A 127 -17.39 3.40 -25.02
N MET A 128 -17.23 2.27 -24.32
CA MET A 128 -16.51 1.10 -24.84
C MET A 128 -17.43 0.08 -25.54
N ARG A 129 -18.74 0.34 -25.63
CA ARG A 129 -19.67 -0.57 -26.31
C ARG A 129 -19.32 -0.67 -27.79
N GLY A 130 -19.15 -1.90 -28.28
CA GLY A 130 -18.78 -2.17 -29.67
C GLY A 130 -17.35 -1.76 -30.04
N GLN A 131 -16.52 -1.36 -29.08
CA GLN A 131 -15.14 -0.94 -29.32
C GLN A 131 -14.17 -2.13 -29.20
N THR A 132 -13.03 -2.03 -29.89
CA THR A 132 -11.87 -2.93 -29.69
C THR A 132 -10.68 -2.10 -29.26
N ILE A 133 -10.00 -2.50 -28.18
CA ILE A 133 -8.78 -1.83 -27.71
C ILE A 133 -7.65 -2.13 -28.71
N LYS A 134 -6.99 -1.06 -29.17
CA LYS A 134 -5.80 -1.13 -30.02
C LYS A 134 -4.69 -0.32 -29.35
N PHE A 135 -3.45 -0.77 -29.48
CA PHE A 135 -2.31 0.01 -29.01
C PHE A 135 -2.15 1.30 -29.81
N LEU A 136 -1.65 2.34 -29.16
CA LEU A 136 -1.35 3.61 -29.81
C LEU A 136 -0.32 3.37 -30.94
N PRO A 137 -0.57 3.85 -32.18
CA PRO A 137 0.38 3.70 -33.26
C PRO A 137 1.64 4.56 -33.03
N THR A 138 2.76 4.18 -33.62
CA THR A 138 4.05 4.88 -33.50
C THR A 138 4.04 6.30 -34.08
N SER A 139 3.04 6.64 -34.91
CA SER A 139 2.84 7.97 -35.47
C SER A 139 1.35 8.26 -35.57
N GLY A 140 0.89 9.29 -34.87
CA GLY A 140 -0.46 9.84 -34.87
C GLY A 140 -0.44 11.26 -34.34
#